data_AF-A0A822UVT9-F1
#
_entry.id   AF-A0A822UVT9-F1
#
_cell.length_a   1.000
_cell.length_b   1.000
_cell.length_c   1.000
_cell.angle_alpha   90.00
_cell.angle_beta   90.00
_cell.angle_gamma   90.00
#
_symmetry.space_group_name_H-M   'P 1'
#
loop_
_entity.id
_entity.type
_entity.pdbx_description
1 polymer ?
#
loop_
_entity_poly.entity_id
_entity_poly.type
_entity_poly.pdbx_seq_one_letter_code
_entity_poly.pdbx_strand_id
1 'polypeptide(L)'
;MQFEYTPPQTDLEKALGGYCCINAFGSIEVGDDERFIDFLQSLEIPPRTPVYINSTGGDVDTAISIGRTIRDHWFSTHIGQSVLDGDYDGGFLKKRKIINGNCMSAATLVFLGGRLRYLGEGAQFGVHQFSFRNPSPEHIARSQILSAKIARYVIDMGIRAEFLEIASTTPNSEIKILPLTDLEPLNVVTGGETPVSWSIQAVEGALYVRGERDNLYGHHKMLLGFAKPDGFFVCAVIESQGREQELTNFPLVELVIQNPEETVIDLFDRCSRTVQGMYTNITAKLTTAEVASIARSKGFGLRVRGGPDAGVFLGIGPMSLDGAAHLFKSFVDNLS
;
A
#
# COMPACT_ATOMS: atom_id res chain seq x y z
N MET A 1 -16.59 12.69 -13.48
CA MET A 1 -15.44 11.80 -13.78
C MET A 1 -15.95 10.53 -14.43
N GLN A 2 -15.34 10.13 -15.55
CA GLN A 2 -15.69 8.91 -16.27
C GLN A 2 -14.81 7.74 -15.79
N PHE A 3 -15.40 6.54 -15.75
CA PHE A 3 -14.73 5.31 -15.34
C PHE A 3 -14.84 4.26 -16.43
N GLU A 4 -13.71 3.65 -16.81
CA GLU A 4 -13.65 2.59 -17.82
C GLU A 4 -12.84 1.42 -17.28
N TYR A 5 -13.41 0.21 -17.33
CA TYR A 5 -12.69 -1.01 -16.96
C TYR A 5 -12.17 -1.71 -18.20
N THR A 6 -10.88 -2.02 -18.22
CA THR A 6 -10.28 -2.89 -19.22
C THR A 6 -10.05 -4.27 -18.60
N PRO A 7 -10.85 -5.29 -18.94
CA PRO A 7 -10.62 -6.66 -18.47
C PRO A 7 -9.43 -7.31 -19.19
N PRO A 8 -9.04 -8.54 -18.80
CA PRO A 8 -8.21 -9.40 -19.65
C PRO A 8 -8.80 -9.51 -21.07
N GLN A 9 -7.96 -9.42 -22.09
CA GLN A 9 -8.38 -9.29 -23.49
C GLN A 9 -8.55 -10.64 -24.22
N THR A 10 -7.91 -11.69 -23.71
CA THR A 10 -7.97 -13.05 -24.29
C THR A 10 -8.22 -14.09 -23.21
N ASP A 11 -8.75 -15.25 -23.59
CA ASP A 11 -8.93 -16.38 -22.67
C ASP A 11 -7.60 -16.85 -22.06
N LEU A 12 -6.52 -16.73 -22.83
CA LEU A 12 -5.18 -17.09 -22.39
C LEU A 12 -4.62 -16.07 -21.39
N GLU A 13 -4.81 -14.77 -21.64
CA GLU A 13 -4.47 -13.73 -20.66
C GLU A 13 -5.22 -13.98 -19.35
N LYS A 14 -6.53 -14.26 -19.44
CA LYS A 14 -7.36 -14.61 -18.28
C LYS A 14 -6.85 -15.86 -17.55
N ALA A 15 -6.46 -16.90 -18.28
CA ALA A 15 -5.94 -18.15 -17.70
C ALA A 15 -4.58 -17.96 -16.99
N LEU A 16 -3.79 -16.96 -17.39
CA LEU A 16 -2.49 -16.63 -16.80
C LEU A 16 -2.57 -15.60 -15.65
N GLY A 17 -3.76 -15.41 -15.08
CA GLY A 17 -4.02 -14.45 -13.99
C GLY A 17 -4.49 -13.08 -14.45
N GLY A 18 -4.35 -12.77 -15.74
CA GLY A 18 -4.89 -11.58 -16.39
C GLY A 18 -4.21 -10.27 -15.99
N TYR A 19 -4.25 -9.29 -16.89
CA TYR A 19 -4.05 -7.89 -16.53
C TYR A 19 -5.37 -7.14 -16.73
N CYS A 20 -5.78 -6.40 -15.71
CA CYS A 20 -6.93 -5.52 -15.77
C CYS A 20 -6.59 -4.16 -15.20
N CYS A 21 -7.33 -3.14 -15.58
CA CYS A 21 -7.14 -1.79 -15.05
C CYS A 21 -8.43 -0.97 -15.15
N ILE A 22 -8.50 0.09 -14.34
CA ILE A 22 -9.53 1.11 -14.42
C ILE A 22 -8.89 2.40 -14.91
N ASN A 23 -9.47 3.04 -15.92
CA ASN A 23 -9.18 4.44 -16.24
C ASN A 23 -10.23 5.33 -15.56
N ALA A 24 -9.79 6.35 -14.84
CA ALA A 24 -10.61 7.35 -14.17
C ALA A 24 -10.21 8.75 -14.66
N PHE A 25 -11.03 9.39 -15.49
CA PHE A 25 -10.62 10.61 -16.20
C PHE A 25 -11.71 11.68 -16.33
N GLY A 26 -11.28 12.92 -16.60
CA GLY A 26 -12.15 14.10 -16.65
C GLY A 26 -12.32 14.80 -15.30
N SER A 27 -13.20 15.80 -15.24
CA SER A 27 -13.46 16.58 -14.02
C SER A 27 -14.20 15.75 -12.98
N ILE A 28 -13.97 16.02 -11.69
CA ILE A 28 -14.67 15.38 -10.57
C ILE A 28 -15.92 16.20 -10.23
N GLU A 29 -17.09 15.59 -10.34
CA GLU A 29 -18.40 16.19 -10.14
C GLU A 29 -19.13 15.50 -8.99
N VAL A 30 -20.03 16.22 -8.32
CA VAL A 30 -20.85 15.67 -7.24
C VAL A 30 -21.62 14.44 -7.72
N GLY A 31 -21.54 13.33 -6.97
CA GLY A 31 -22.17 12.05 -7.30
C GLY A 31 -21.30 11.09 -8.11
N ASP A 32 -20.08 11.49 -8.50
CA ASP A 32 -19.14 10.56 -9.15
C ASP A 32 -18.74 9.39 -8.24
N ASP A 33 -18.74 9.59 -6.92
CA ASP A 33 -18.40 8.57 -5.93
C ASP A 33 -19.45 7.46 -5.86
N GLU A 34 -20.74 7.81 -5.87
CA GLU A 34 -21.84 6.83 -5.98
C GLU A 34 -21.72 6.04 -7.28
N ARG A 35 -21.50 6.73 -8.42
CA ARG A 35 -21.29 6.06 -9.71
C ARG A 35 -20.05 5.16 -9.71
N PHE A 36 -19.00 5.53 -9.00
CA PHE A 36 -17.80 4.72 -8.89
C PHE A 36 -18.08 3.44 -8.09
N ILE A 37 -18.81 3.54 -6.98
CA ILE A 37 -19.23 2.37 -6.19
C ILE A 37 -20.08 1.43 -7.03
N ASP A 38 -21.10 1.95 -7.73
CA ASP A 38 -21.97 1.16 -8.61
C ASP A 38 -21.17 0.48 -9.75
N PHE A 39 -20.21 1.21 -10.33
CA PHE A 39 -19.29 0.70 -11.34
C PHE A 39 -18.45 -0.48 -10.82
N LEU A 40 -17.89 -0.39 -9.61
CA LEU A 40 -17.10 -1.48 -9.02
C LEU A 40 -17.96 -2.71 -8.70
N GLN A 41 -19.16 -2.50 -8.16
CA GLN A 41 -20.08 -3.58 -7.78
C GLN A 41 -20.60 -4.34 -9.00
N SER A 42 -20.90 -3.65 -10.10
CA SER A 42 -21.45 -4.27 -11.31
C SER A 42 -20.44 -5.13 -12.09
N LEU A 43 -19.14 -4.91 -11.90
CA LEU A 43 -18.07 -5.55 -12.68
C LEU A 43 -17.22 -6.55 -11.88
N GLU A 44 -17.48 -6.72 -10.58
CA GLU A 44 -16.72 -7.60 -9.68
C GLU A 44 -15.19 -7.40 -9.80
N ILE A 45 -14.76 -6.14 -9.75
CA ILE A 45 -13.36 -5.77 -9.97
C ILE A 45 -12.45 -6.43 -8.93
N PRO A 46 -11.38 -7.13 -9.33
CA PRO A 46 -10.51 -7.81 -8.38
C PRO A 46 -9.72 -6.80 -7.52
N PRO A 47 -9.40 -7.15 -6.26
CA PRO A 47 -8.51 -6.33 -5.44
C PRO A 47 -7.18 -6.06 -6.13
N ARG A 48 -6.50 -4.97 -5.75
CA ARG A 48 -5.20 -4.57 -6.33
C ARG A 48 -5.23 -4.20 -7.81
N THR A 49 -6.42 -3.98 -8.39
CA THR A 49 -6.55 -3.41 -9.72
C THR A 49 -5.91 -2.00 -9.78
N PRO A 50 -5.06 -1.71 -10.78
CA PRO A 50 -4.52 -0.37 -10.99
C PRO A 50 -5.57 0.60 -11.53
N VAL A 51 -5.67 1.76 -10.89
CA VAL A 51 -6.51 2.90 -11.29
C VAL A 51 -5.62 3.99 -11.89
N TYR A 52 -5.78 4.23 -13.19
CA TYR A 52 -5.09 5.29 -13.93
C TYR A 52 -5.92 6.57 -13.91
N ILE A 53 -5.37 7.63 -13.33
CA ILE A 53 -6.06 8.90 -13.10
C ILE A 53 -5.56 9.95 -14.08
N ASN A 54 -6.48 10.57 -14.81
CA ASN A 54 -6.21 11.73 -15.66
C ASN A 54 -7.29 12.82 -15.45
N SER A 55 -7.05 13.73 -14.52
CA SER A 55 -8.02 14.71 -14.07
C SER A 55 -7.38 16.02 -13.62
N THR A 56 -8.06 17.13 -13.92
CA THR A 56 -7.72 18.48 -13.46
C THR A 56 -8.29 18.83 -12.08
N GLY A 57 -9.02 17.90 -11.46
CA GLY A 57 -9.68 18.11 -10.17
C GLY A 57 -11.19 18.33 -10.30
N GLY A 58 -11.78 19.00 -9.31
CA GLY A 58 -13.22 19.19 -9.20
C GLY A 58 -13.67 19.19 -7.75
N ASP A 59 -14.77 18.50 -7.46
CA ASP A 59 -15.34 18.41 -6.12
C ASP A 59 -14.44 17.64 -5.14
N VAL A 60 -14.16 18.25 -3.98
CA VAL A 60 -13.22 17.72 -2.98
C VAL A 60 -13.82 16.58 -2.17
N ASP A 61 -15.08 16.69 -1.78
CA ASP A 61 -15.73 15.67 -0.94
C ASP A 61 -15.90 14.37 -1.72
N THR A 62 -16.31 14.48 -2.99
CA THR A 62 -16.41 13.37 -3.93
C THR A 62 -15.03 12.75 -4.18
N ALA A 63 -13.98 13.55 -4.35
CA ALA A 63 -12.61 13.04 -4.51
C ALA A 63 -12.12 12.23 -3.30
N ILE A 64 -12.41 12.70 -2.08
CA ILE A 64 -12.11 11.96 -0.83
C ILE A 64 -12.90 10.64 -0.79
N SER A 65 -14.17 10.66 -1.16
CA SER A 65 -15.05 9.49 -1.17
C SER A 65 -14.56 8.42 -2.16
N ILE A 66 -14.23 8.81 -3.40
CA ILE A 66 -13.60 7.92 -4.39
C ILE A 66 -12.26 7.39 -3.86
N GLY A 67 -11.42 8.26 -3.30
CA GLY A 67 -10.11 7.86 -2.78
C GLY A 67 -10.21 6.85 -1.62
N ARG A 68 -11.18 6.99 -0.71
CA ARG A 68 -11.47 5.97 0.32
C ARG A 68 -11.95 4.67 -0.30
N THR A 69 -12.82 4.74 -1.31
CA THR A 69 -13.29 3.55 -2.04
C THR A 69 -12.12 2.81 -2.69
N ILE A 70 -11.19 3.52 -3.34
CA ILE A 70 -9.94 2.96 -3.90
C ILE A 70 -9.11 2.26 -2.80
N ARG A 71 -8.95 2.90 -1.64
CA ARG A 71 -8.23 2.35 -0.49
C ARG A 71 -8.83 1.04 -0.01
N ASP A 72 -10.15 1.01 0.16
CA ASP A 72 -10.91 -0.12 0.69
C ASP A 72 -10.93 -1.33 -0.26
N HIS A 73 -10.78 -1.10 -1.57
CA HIS A 73 -10.64 -2.15 -2.58
C HIS A 73 -9.17 -2.53 -2.87
N TRP A 74 -8.23 -1.97 -2.11
CA TRP A 74 -6.80 -2.30 -2.17
C TRP A 74 -6.14 -1.96 -3.50
N PHE A 75 -6.72 -1.04 -4.25
CA PHE A 75 -6.23 -0.64 -5.56
C PHE A 75 -4.92 0.13 -5.47
N SER A 76 -4.14 0.08 -6.55
CA SER A 76 -3.03 1.01 -6.77
C SER A 76 -3.50 2.20 -7.61
N THR A 77 -2.82 3.33 -7.51
CA THR A 77 -3.10 4.50 -8.34
C THR A 77 -1.88 4.87 -9.18
N HIS A 78 -2.17 5.25 -10.42
CA HIS A 78 -1.22 5.69 -11.42
C HIS A 78 -1.72 6.99 -12.03
N ILE A 79 -0.83 7.83 -12.56
CA ILE A 79 -1.24 9.03 -13.30
C ILE A 79 -1.09 8.77 -14.79
N GLY A 80 -2.16 9.00 -15.55
CA GLY A 80 -2.24 8.70 -16.98
C GLY A 80 -3.51 7.95 -17.35
N GLN A 81 -3.47 7.29 -18.51
CA GLN A 81 -4.50 6.35 -18.97
C GLN A 81 -3.82 5.13 -19.59
N SER A 82 -4.28 3.93 -19.22
CA SER A 82 -3.85 2.69 -19.85
C SER A 82 -4.76 2.38 -21.04
N VAL A 83 -4.20 2.31 -22.25
CA VAL A 83 -4.95 1.96 -23.46
C VAL A 83 -4.32 0.76 -24.15
N LEU A 84 -5.14 0.00 -24.88
CA LEU A 84 -4.64 -1.08 -25.73
C LEU A 84 -3.82 -0.48 -26.88
N ASP A 85 -2.66 -1.07 -27.15
CA ASP A 85 -1.74 -0.57 -28.17
C ASP A 85 -1.85 -1.38 -29.45
N GLY A 86 -2.60 -0.84 -30.41
CA GLY A 86 -2.80 -1.42 -31.74
C GLY A 86 -3.74 -2.62 -31.79
N ASP A 87 -3.78 -3.24 -32.97
CA ASP A 87 -4.53 -4.47 -33.20
C ASP A 87 -3.84 -5.67 -32.53
N TYR A 88 -4.63 -6.68 -32.19
CA TYR A 88 -4.10 -7.90 -31.60
C TYR A 88 -3.28 -8.66 -32.65
N ASP A 89 -2.00 -8.88 -32.37
CA ASP A 89 -1.04 -9.53 -33.26
C ASP A 89 -1.03 -11.07 -33.17
N GLY A 90 -1.95 -11.66 -32.41
CA GLY A 90 -2.00 -13.10 -32.14
C GLY A 90 -1.08 -13.57 -31.00
N GLY A 91 -0.35 -12.66 -30.34
CA GLY A 91 0.52 -12.98 -29.21
C GLY A 91 -0.21 -13.32 -27.90
N PHE A 92 0.52 -13.79 -26.89
CA PHE A 92 -0.07 -14.20 -25.59
C PHE A 92 -0.88 -13.11 -24.88
N LEU A 93 -0.47 -11.85 -25.03
CA LEU A 93 -1.04 -10.69 -24.35
C LEU A 93 -1.26 -9.57 -25.37
N LYS A 94 -2.42 -8.92 -25.32
CA LYS A 94 -2.60 -7.67 -26.06
C LYS A 94 -1.81 -6.57 -25.37
N LYS A 95 -0.93 -5.92 -26.12
CA LYS A 95 -0.04 -4.87 -25.62
C LYS A 95 -0.86 -3.67 -25.13
N ARG A 96 -0.34 -3.00 -24.10
CA ARG A 96 -0.91 -1.79 -23.52
C ARG A 96 0.15 -0.71 -23.53
N LYS A 97 -0.28 0.53 -23.76
CA LYS A 97 0.54 1.73 -23.59
C LYS A 97 -0.09 2.63 -22.55
N ILE A 98 0.77 3.31 -21.80
CA ILE A 98 0.34 4.34 -20.86
C ILE A 98 0.46 5.68 -21.56
N ILE A 99 -0.66 6.39 -21.66
CA ILE A 99 -0.70 7.77 -22.10
C ILE A 99 -0.50 8.64 -20.87
N ASN A 100 0.49 9.53 -20.92
CA ASN A 100 0.76 10.47 -19.84
C ASN A 100 -0.44 11.36 -19.58
N GLY A 101 -0.68 11.65 -18.31
CA GLY A 101 -1.83 12.43 -17.86
C GLY A 101 -1.49 13.35 -16.71
N ASN A 102 -2.53 14.01 -16.24
CA ASN A 102 -2.45 15.02 -15.19
C ASN A 102 -3.26 14.57 -13.97
N CYS A 103 -2.76 14.87 -12.77
CA CYS A 103 -3.47 14.70 -11.53
C CYS A 103 -3.36 15.99 -10.73
N MET A 104 -4.36 16.87 -10.87
CA MET A 104 -4.32 18.22 -10.34
C MET A 104 -5.39 18.46 -9.29
N SER A 105 -5.09 19.32 -8.31
CA SER A 105 -6.06 19.79 -7.32
C SER A 105 -6.77 18.63 -6.61
N ALA A 106 -8.11 18.58 -6.57
CA ALA A 106 -8.88 17.53 -5.91
C ALA A 106 -8.56 16.11 -6.45
N ALA A 107 -8.11 15.96 -7.71
CA ALA A 107 -7.73 14.65 -8.25
C ALA A 107 -6.56 14.03 -7.48
N THR A 108 -5.68 14.86 -6.89
CA THR A 108 -4.60 14.37 -6.03
C THR A 108 -5.15 13.57 -4.85
N LEU A 109 -6.31 13.94 -4.30
CA LEU A 109 -6.93 13.21 -3.19
C LEU A 109 -7.39 11.82 -3.63
N VAL A 110 -7.90 11.66 -4.86
CA VAL A 110 -8.20 10.34 -5.44
C VAL A 110 -6.92 9.50 -5.54
N PHE A 111 -5.83 10.09 -6.03
CA PHE A 111 -4.54 9.42 -6.16
C PHE A 111 -3.99 8.93 -4.81
N LEU A 112 -4.11 9.72 -3.74
CA LEU A 112 -3.68 9.32 -2.38
C LEU A 112 -4.42 8.08 -1.85
N GLY A 113 -5.61 7.80 -2.38
CA GLY A 113 -6.42 6.63 -2.05
C GLY A 113 -5.72 5.30 -2.34
N GLY A 114 -4.88 5.24 -3.38
CA GLY A 114 -4.15 4.04 -3.76
C GLY A 114 -3.25 3.54 -2.64
N ARG A 115 -3.16 2.21 -2.44
CA ARG A 115 -2.25 1.63 -1.44
C ARG A 115 -0.81 1.65 -1.92
N LEU A 116 -0.63 1.40 -3.22
CA LEU A 116 0.60 1.69 -3.96
C LEU A 116 0.32 2.81 -4.96
N ARG A 117 1.27 3.73 -5.09
CA ARG A 117 1.08 4.98 -5.82
C ARG A 117 2.28 5.22 -6.73
N TYR A 118 2.03 5.41 -8.01
CA TYR A 118 3.07 5.48 -9.05
C TYR A 118 2.93 6.74 -9.89
N LEU A 119 4.04 7.45 -10.07
CA LEU A 119 4.17 8.57 -11.00
C LEU A 119 5.09 8.14 -12.14
N GLY A 120 4.50 7.94 -13.33
CA GLY A 120 5.25 7.61 -14.55
C GLY A 120 5.98 8.81 -15.14
N GLU A 121 6.97 8.55 -15.99
CA GLU A 121 7.71 9.59 -16.68
C GLU A 121 6.79 10.47 -17.54
N GLY A 122 6.87 11.79 -17.37
CA GLY A 122 6.07 12.78 -18.09
C GLY A 122 4.62 12.92 -17.62
N ALA A 123 4.17 12.14 -16.63
CA ALA A 123 2.95 12.42 -15.89
C ALA A 123 3.15 13.57 -14.89
N GLN A 124 2.09 14.31 -14.59
CA GLN A 124 2.17 15.49 -13.70
C GLN A 124 1.25 15.36 -12.49
N PHE A 125 1.79 15.67 -11.32
CA PHE A 125 1.06 15.77 -10.07
C PHE A 125 1.14 17.22 -9.57
N GLY A 126 -0.01 17.87 -9.36
CA GLY A 126 -0.07 19.29 -9.04
C GLY A 126 -1.04 19.65 -7.92
N VAL A 127 -0.60 20.49 -6.99
CA VAL A 127 -1.39 20.92 -5.83
C VAL A 127 -1.59 22.43 -5.81
N HIS A 128 -2.66 22.86 -5.14
CA HIS A 128 -2.91 24.23 -4.72
C HIS A 128 -3.84 24.24 -3.50
N GLN A 129 -4.08 25.41 -2.91
CA GLN A 129 -4.89 25.52 -1.70
C GLN A 129 -6.32 25.01 -1.92
N PHE A 130 -6.77 24.10 -1.04
CA PHE A 130 -8.13 23.58 -1.03
C PHE A 130 -9.07 24.63 -0.42
N SER A 131 -9.48 25.61 -1.22
CA SER A 131 -10.33 26.73 -0.80
C SER A 131 -11.51 26.93 -1.74
N PHE A 132 -12.60 27.50 -1.22
CA PHE A 132 -13.72 27.95 -2.05
C PHE A 132 -13.32 29.19 -2.86
N ARG A 133 -13.74 29.27 -4.12
CA ARG A 133 -13.64 30.49 -4.93
C ARG A 133 -14.55 31.57 -4.31
N ASN A 134 -14.01 32.77 -4.06
CA ASN A 134 -14.70 33.93 -3.45
C ASN A 134 -15.33 33.64 -2.05
N PRO A 135 -14.53 33.66 -0.98
CA PRO A 135 -15.00 33.30 0.36
C PRO A 135 -15.92 34.37 0.98
N SER A 136 -17.08 33.96 1.49
CA SER A 136 -17.93 34.70 2.43
C SER A 136 -17.58 34.29 3.87
N PRO A 137 -18.05 34.99 4.92
CA PRO A 137 -17.84 34.58 6.30
C PRO A 137 -18.34 33.15 6.60
N GLU A 138 -19.43 32.71 5.97
CA GLU A 138 -19.92 31.33 6.06
C GLU A 138 -18.97 30.33 5.37
N HIS A 139 -18.34 30.74 4.26
CA HIS A 139 -17.31 29.94 3.59
C HIS A 139 -16.06 29.75 4.46
N ILE A 140 -15.75 30.66 5.39
CA ILE A 140 -14.58 30.51 6.28
C ILE A 140 -14.77 29.33 7.23
N ALA A 141 -15.91 29.25 7.93
CA ALA A 141 -16.18 28.14 8.84
C ALA A 141 -16.25 26.79 8.10
N ARG A 142 -16.88 26.76 6.92
CA ARG A 142 -16.90 25.57 6.04
C ARG A 142 -15.49 25.19 5.55
N SER A 143 -14.63 26.17 5.26
CA SER A 143 -13.24 25.91 4.86
C SER A 143 -12.44 25.26 5.98
N GLN A 144 -12.61 25.69 7.23
CA GLN A 144 -11.91 25.07 8.37
C GLN A 144 -12.30 23.60 8.55
N ILE A 145 -13.58 23.29 8.44
CA ILE A 145 -14.08 21.90 8.50
C ILE A 145 -13.51 21.08 7.34
N LEU A 146 -13.51 21.65 6.13
CA LEU A 146 -12.95 20.99 4.95
C LEU A 146 -11.45 20.74 5.09
N SER A 147 -10.67 21.71 5.57
CA SER A 147 -9.23 21.53 5.82
C SER A 147 -8.96 20.44 6.85
N ALA A 148 -9.74 20.37 7.93
CA ALA A 148 -9.63 19.30 8.92
C ALA A 148 -9.96 17.92 8.31
N LYS A 149 -10.99 17.84 7.47
CA LYS A 149 -11.37 16.63 6.75
C LYS A 149 -10.25 16.16 5.81
N ILE A 150 -9.66 17.07 5.04
CA ILE A 150 -8.54 16.78 4.15
C ILE A 150 -7.32 16.35 4.96
N ALA A 151 -6.98 17.05 6.05
CA ALA A 151 -5.86 16.71 6.90
C ALA A 151 -6.01 15.29 7.47
N ARG A 152 -7.21 14.96 7.97
CA ARG A 152 -7.51 13.61 8.45
C ARG A 152 -7.39 12.57 7.34
N TYR A 153 -7.92 12.85 6.15
CA TYR A 153 -7.81 11.96 5.00
C TYR A 153 -6.35 11.70 4.60
N VAL A 154 -5.53 12.75 4.49
CA VAL A 154 -4.10 12.64 4.16
C VAL A 154 -3.34 11.78 5.18
N ILE A 155 -3.65 11.94 6.48
CA ILE A 155 -3.09 11.10 7.54
C ILE A 155 -3.56 9.64 7.40
N ASP A 156 -4.86 9.40 7.21
CA ASP A 156 -5.41 8.05 6.99
C ASP A 156 -4.77 7.36 5.77
N MET A 157 -4.37 8.13 4.76
CA MET A 157 -3.71 7.61 3.55
C MET A 157 -2.21 7.31 3.74
N GLY A 158 -1.61 7.67 4.88
CA GLY A 158 -0.20 7.42 5.21
C GLY A 158 0.78 8.46 4.66
N ILE A 159 0.28 9.66 4.38
CA ILE A 159 1.06 10.77 3.79
C ILE A 159 1.58 11.67 4.90
N ARG A 160 2.81 12.19 4.75
CA ARG A 160 3.39 13.09 5.76
C ARG A 160 2.74 14.47 5.75
N ALA A 161 2.66 15.11 6.92
CA ALA A 161 1.92 16.35 7.13
C ALA A 161 2.45 17.53 6.29
N GLU A 162 3.73 17.53 5.95
CA GLU A 162 4.40 18.53 5.11
C GLU A 162 3.76 18.63 3.71
N PHE A 163 3.08 17.58 3.24
CA PHE A 163 2.27 17.64 2.03
C PHE A 163 1.16 18.70 2.12
N LEU A 164 0.48 18.79 3.27
CA LEU A 164 -0.60 19.76 3.50
C LEU A 164 -0.07 21.19 3.53
N GLU A 165 1.14 21.38 4.04
CA GLU A 165 1.81 22.69 4.06
C GLU A 165 2.06 23.18 2.63
N ILE A 166 2.62 22.32 1.76
CA ILE A 166 2.89 22.66 0.36
C ILE A 166 1.60 23.00 -0.39
N ALA A 167 0.56 22.18 -0.21
CA ALA A 167 -0.73 22.42 -0.84
C ALA A 167 -1.37 23.73 -0.35
N SER A 168 -1.38 23.99 0.96
CA SER A 168 -2.06 25.14 1.58
C SER A 168 -1.36 26.47 1.29
N THR A 169 -0.05 26.47 1.04
CA THR A 169 0.74 27.68 0.75
C THR A 169 0.76 28.04 -0.73
N THR A 170 0.25 27.17 -1.61
CA THR A 170 0.17 27.42 -3.05
C THR A 170 -1.16 28.13 -3.38
N PRO A 171 -1.15 29.36 -3.94
CA PRO A 171 -2.37 30.12 -4.24
C PRO A 171 -3.33 29.39 -5.18
N ASN A 172 -4.65 29.60 -5.04
CA ASN A 172 -5.67 28.94 -5.88
C ASN A 172 -5.69 29.44 -7.34
N SER A 173 -4.96 30.50 -7.64
CA SER A 173 -4.71 31.02 -8.99
C SER A 173 -3.57 30.28 -9.70
N GLU A 174 -2.84 29.43 -8.99
CA GLU A 174 -1.65 28.72 -9.46
C GLU A 174 -1.80 27.21 -9.21
N ILE A 175 -0.95 26.42 -9.87
CA ILE A 175 -0.80 25.00 -9.58
C ILE A 175 0.70 24.73 -9.45
N LYS A 176 1.12 24.26 -8.27
CA LYS A 176 2.50 23.83 -8.05
C LYS A 176 2.63 22.37 -8.47
N ILE A 177 3.38 22.13 -9.54
CA ILE A 177 3.75 20.78 -9.97
C ILE A 177 4.87 20.27 -9.08
N LEU A 178 4.70 19.06 -8.53
CA LEU A 178 5.68 18.43 -7.65
C LEU A 178 6.40 17.29 -8.39
N PRO A 179 7.74 17.34 -8.51
CA PRO A 179 8.51 16.26 -9.09
C PRO A 179 8.55 15.04 -8.16
N LEU A 180 8.91 13.88 -8.70
CA LEU A 180 9.02 12.62 -7.94
C LEU A 180 9.90 12.77 -6.69
N THR A 181 11.01 13.51 -6.79
CA THR A 181 11.95 13.78 -5.68
C THR A 181 11.32 14.50 -4.49
N ASP A 182 10.24 15.23 -4.71
CA ASP A 182 9.52 15.94 -3.65
C ASP A 182 8.40 15.05 -3.08
N LEU A 183 7.82 14.17 -3.91
CA LEU A 183 6.68 13.33 -3.55
C LEU A 183 7.06 12.06 -2.79
N GLU A 184 8.19 11.43 -3.12
CA GLU A 184 8.66 10.20 -2.46
C GLU A 184 8.94 10.43 -0.98
N PRO A 185 9.70 11.47 -0.56
CA PRO A 185 9.90 11.70 0.86
C PRO A 185 8.58 11.87 1.59
N LEU A 186 7.57 12.50 0.98
CA LEU A 186 6.25 12.75 1.59
C LEU A 186 5.35 11.50 1.68
N ASN A 187 5.82 10.36 1.17
CA ASN A 187 5.04 9.14 0.94
C ASN A 187 3.88 9.32 -0.05
N VAL A 188 3.87 10.37 -0.87
CA VAL A 188 2.83 10.56 -1.89
C VAL A 188 2.97 9.53 -3.00
N VAL A 189 4.20 9.31 -3.48
CA VAL A 189 4.55 8.22 -4.40
C VAL A 189 5.27 7.14 -3.60
N THR A 190 4.89 5.87 -3.78
CA THR A 190 5.48 4.74 -3.04
C THR A 190 6.40 3.88 -3.91
N GLY A 191 6.35 4.01 -5.24
CA GLY A 191 7.25 3.25 -6.13
C GLY A 191 7.08 1.72 -6.05
N GLY A 192 5.96 1.26 -5.49
CA GLY A 192 5.65 -0.17 -5.35
C GLY A 192 5.92 -0.79 -3.98
N GLU A 193 6.36 0.01 -3.01
CA GLU A 193 6.47 -0.41 -1.62
C GLU A 193 6.23 0.75 -0.65
N THR A 194 5.39 0.56 0.38
CA THR A 194 5.24 1.58 1.44
C THR A 194 6.37 1.46 2.46
N PRO A 195 6.70 2.53 3.20
CA PRO A 195 7.48 2.37 4.42
C PRO A 195 6.80 1.43 5.41
N VAL A 196 7.59 0.83 6.30
CA VAL A 196 7.05 -0.03 7.36
C VAL A 196 6.47 0.85 8.47
N SER A 197 5.21 0.63 8.81
CA SER A 197 4.58 1.24 9.99
C SER A 197 4.70 0.29 11.18
N TRP A 198 5.47 0.70 12.20
CA TRP A 198 5.66 -0.06 13.43
C TRP A 198 4.81 0.47 14.58
N SER A 199 4.21 -0.44 15.36
CA SER A 199 3.47 -0.11 16.59
C SER A 199 3.65 -1.19 17.66
N ILE A 200 3.45 -0.83 18.93
CA ILE A 200 3.32 -1.80 20.03
C ILE A 200 1.84 -1.98 20.35
N GLN A 201 1.42 -3.23 20.51
CA GLN A 201 0.05 -3.61 20.82
C GLN A 201 0.04 -4.51 22.06
N ALA A 202 -0.86 -4.21 22.99
CA ALA A 202 -1.14 -5.05 24.15
C ALA A 202 -2.56 -5.62 24.01
N VAL A 203 -2.67 -6.94 24.06
CA VAL A 203 -3.94 -7.67 24.07
C VAL A 203 -3.97 -8.60 25.28
N GLU A 204 -5.13 -9.17 25.58
CA GLU A 204 -5.24 -10.12 26.68
C GLU A 204 -4.26 -11.29 26.48
N GLY A 205 -3.34 -11.48 27.43
CA GLY A 205 -2.35 -12.56 27.41
C GLY A 205 -1.10 -12.33 26.55
N ALA A 206 -1.00 -11.26 25.76
CA ALA A 206 0.14 -11.01 24.88
C ALA A 206 0.50 -9.53 24.67
N LEU A 207 1.80 -9.27 24.49
CA LEU A 207 2.35 -7.99 24.03
C LEU A 207 3.11 -8.27 22.72
N TYR A 208 3.01 -7.40 21.73
CA TYR A 208 3.79 -7.55 20.50
C TYR A 208 4.09 -6.21 19.82
N VAL A 209 5.25 -6.16 19.15
CA VAL A 209 5.57 -5.16 18.14
C VAL A 209 5.05 -5.65 16.81
N ARG A 210 4.28 -4.84 16.08
CA ARG A 210 3.72 -5.14 14.75
C ARG A 210 4.23 -4.13 13.73
N GLY A 211 4.84 -4.65 12.68
CA GLY A 211 5.23 -3.92 11.47
C GLY A 211 4.28 -4.24 10.35
N GLU A 212 3.90 -3.24 9.58
CA GLU A 212 2.94 -3.36 8.48
C GLU A 212 3.48 -2.65 7.24
N ARG A 213 3.33 -3.30 6.09
CA ARG A 213 3.78 -2.77 4.80
C ARG A 213 2.95 -3.32 3.66
N ASP A 214 2.76 -2.50 2.64
CA ASP A 214 2.33 -2.93 1.31
C ASP A 214 3.46 -2.94 0.32
N ASN A 215 3.49 -3.96 -0.52
CA ASN A 215 4.27 -3.93 -1.74
C ASN A 215 3.54 -4.69 -2.86
N LEU A 216 4.20 -4.83 -4.00
CA LEU A 216 3.68 -5.54 -5.16
C LEU A 216 3.25 -6.98 -4.83
N TYR A 217 3.87 -7.61 -3.84
CA TYR A 217 3.64 -9.02 -3.47
C TYR A 217 2.60 -9.23 -2.39
N GLY A 218 2.03 -8.15 -1.84
CA GLY A 218 0.96 -8.26 -0.86
C GLY A 218 1.01 -7.20 0.23
N HIS A 219 0.04 -7.31 1.12
CA HIS A 219 0.01 -6.69 2.42
C HIS A 219 0.60 -7.65 3.42
N HIS A 220 1.61 -7.18 4.13
CA HIS A 220 2.41 -8.03 4.98
C HIS A 220 2.48 -7.43 6.36
N LYS A 221 2.41 -8.29 7.38
CA LYS A 221 2.67 -7.90 8.76
C LYS A 221 3.71 -8.81 9.38
N MET A 222 4.70 -8.22 10.03
CA MET A 222 5.68 -8.93 10.86
C MET A 222 5.44 -8.58 12.31
N LEU A 223 5.34 -9.60 13.15
CA LEU A 223 5.15 -9.45 14.58
C LEU A 223 6.32 -10.09 15.32
N LEU A 224 6.83 -9.38 16.31
CA LEU A 224 7.66 -9.92 17.39
C LEU A 224 6.85 -9.79 18.68
N GLY A 225 6.52 -10.92 19.29
CA GLY A 225 5.60 -10.95 20.42
C GLY A 225 6.04 -11.82 21.57
N PHE A 226 5.34 -11.67 22.69
CA PHE A 226 5.49 -12.45 23.90
C PHE A 226 4.11 -12.76 24.46
N ALA A 227 3.82 -14.03 24.69
CA ALA A 227 2.57 -14.50 25.27
C ALA A 227 2.86 -15.35 26.50
N LYS A 228 2.10 -15.17 27.59
CA LYS A 228 2.23 -16.02 28.78
C LYS A 228 1.30 -17.23 28.66
N PRO A 229 1.74 -18.45 29.01
CA PRO A 229 3.07 -18.83 29.50
C PRO A 229 4.08 -19.20 28.39
N ASP A 230 3.71 -19.09 27.11
CA ASP A 230 4.45 -19.65 25.96
C ASP A 230 5.79 -19.00 25.62
N GLY A 231 6.03 -17.76 26.06
CA GLY A 231 7.26 -17.02 25.82
C GLY A 231 7.23 -16.19 24.52
N PHE A 232 8.42 -15.95 23.96
CA PHE A 232 8.59 -15.14 22.75
C PHE A 232 8.21 -15.90 21.48
N PHE A 233 7.66 -15.16 20.51
CA PHE A 233 7.33 -15.68 19.19
C PHE A 233 7.56 -14.63 18.09
N VAL A 234 7.72 -15.13 16.86
CA VAL A 234 7.58 -14.34 15.64
C VAL A 234 6.34 -14.79 14.90
N CYS A 235 5.61 -13.86 14.29
CA CYS A 235 4.50 -14.18 13.40
C CYS A 235 4.60 -13.36 12.11
N ALA A 236 4.60 -14.04 10.97
CA ALA A 236 4.47 -13.44 9.65
C ALA A 236 3.03 -13.64 9.15
N VAL A 237 2.32 -12.54 8.91
CA VAL A 237 1.00 -12.52 8.29
C VAL A 237 1.18 -12.13 6.83
N ILE A 238 1.11 -13.12 5.94
CA ILE A 238 1.48 -12.98 4.53
C ILE A 238 0.20 -13.00 3.70
N GLU A 239 -0.09 -11.94 2.95
CA GLU A 239 -1.13 -12.05 1.92
C GLU A 239 -0.70 -13.07 0.86
N SER A 240 -1.46 -14.15 0.77
CA SER A 240 -1.09 -15.33 0.01
C SER A 240 -1.16 -15.10 -1.49
N GLN A 241 -2.12 -14.30 -1.96
CA GLN A 241 -2.39 -14.06 -3.39
C GLN A 241 -2.47 -15.39 -4.19
N GLY A 242 -3.16 -16.40 -3.66
CA GLY A 242 -3.31 -17.70 -4.32
C GLY A 242 -2.13 -18.66 -4.14
N ARG A 243 -1.14 -18.32 -3.31
CA ARG A 243 0.08 -19.13 -3.03
C ARG A 243 0.02 -19.83 -1.68
N GLU A 244 -1.18 -20.13 -1.19
CA GLU A 244 -1.40 -20.73 0.14
C GLU A 244 -0.73 -22.11 0.23
N GLN A 245 -0.76 -22.91 -0.84
CA GLN A 245 -0.18 -24.26 -0.85
C GLN A 245 1.36 -24.22 -0.76
N GLU A 246 2.00 -23.32 -1.49
CA GLU A 246 3.45 -23.15 -1.44
C GLU A 246 3.89 -22.62 -0.08
N LEU A 247 3.18 -21.61 0.45
CA LEU A 247 3.44 -21.06 1.78
C LEU A 247 3.27 -22.10 2.88
N THR A 248 2.37 -23.08 2.72
CA THR A 248 2.12 -24.13 3.73
C THR A 248 2.96 -25.39 3.56
N ASN A 249 3.41 -25.74 2.36
CA ASN A 249 4.08 -27.02 2.10
C ASN A 249 5.59 -26.94 1.85
N PHE A 250 6.13 -25.76 1.50
CA PHE A 250 7.57 -25.64 1.24
C PHE A 250 8.42 -25.96 2.47
N PRO A 251 9.57 -26.66 2.31
CA PRO A 251 10.30 -27.29 3.41
C PRO A 251 11.22 -26.35 4.20
N LEU A 252 11.45 -25.11 3.74
CA LEU A 252 12.26 -24.15 4.47
C LEU A 252 11.40 -23.00 4.97
N VAL A 253 11.52 -22.68 6.26
CA VAL A 253 10.94 -21.50 6.91
C VAL A 253 12.05 -20.80 7.68
N GLU A 254 12.43 -19.62 7.23
CA GLU A 254 13.66 -18.98 7.65
C GLU A 254 13.36 -17.60 8.22
N LEU A 255 13.69 -17.38 9.49
CA LEU A 255 13.79 -16.03 10.04
C LEU A 255 15.08 -15.40 9.51
N VAL A 256 14.92 -14.25 8.88
CA VAL A 256 16.03 -13.49 8.31
C VAL A 256 16.22 -12.22 9.09
N ILE A 257 17.41 -12.03 9.65
CA ILE A 257 17.77 -10.86 10.44
C ILE A 257 18.84 -10.09 9.68
N GLN A 258 18.54 -8.84 9.34
CA GLN A 258 19.40 -7.98 8.55
C GLN A 258 20.37 -7.21 9.46
N ASN A 259 21.63 -7.62 9.45
CA ASN A 259 22.78 -6.93 10.02
C ASN A 259 23.77 -6.61 8.87
N PRO A 260 24.97 -6.04 9.10
CA PRO A 260 25.98 -5.93 8.04
C PRO A 260 26.25 -7.25 7.30
N GLU A 261 26.12 -8.38 8.00
CA GLU A 261 26.00 -9.72 7.41
C GLU A 261 24.61 -10.29 7.73
N GLU A 262 23.95 -10.91 6.75
CA GLU A 262 22.63 -11.51 6.93
C GLU A 262 22.72 -12.74 7.85
N THR A 263 21.90 -12.79 8.89
CA THR A 263 21.74 -13.99 9.73
C THR A 263 20.44 -14.69 9.35
N VAL A 264 20.53 -16.00 9.09
CA VAL A 264 19.39 -16.84 8.73
C VAL A 264 19.21 -17.92 9.79
N ILE A 265 17.99 -18.06 10.30
CA ILE A 265 17.63 -19.03 11.35
C ILE A 265 16.50 -19.90 10.82
N ASP A 266 16.74 -21.21 10.77
CA ASP A 266 15.69 -22.17 10.41
C ASP A 266 14.66 -22.31 11.54
N LEU A 267 13.41 -22.18 11.16
CA LEU A 267 12.23 -22.26 12.01
C LEU A 267 11.34 -23.45 11.66
N PHE A 268 11.65 -24.21 10.60
CA PHE A 268 10.74 -25.21 10.02
C PHE A 268 10.16 -26.16 11.08
N ASP A 269 11.01 -26.77 11.91
CA ASP A 269 10.61 -27.76 12.92
C ASP A 269 9.78 -27.19 14.09
N ARG A 270 9.76 -25.86 14.25
CA ARG A 270 9.08 -25.16 15.36
C ARG A 270 8.13 -24.07 14.91
N CYS A 271 7.78 -24.05 13.62
CA CYS A 271 6.78 -23.15 13.06
C CYS A 271 5.43 -23.85 12.96
N SER A 272 4.38 -23.05 13.02
CA SER A 272 3.01 -23.42 12.70
C SER A 272 2.53 -22.56 11.54
N ARG A 273 1.71 -23.14 10.66
CA ARG A 273 1.20 -22.47 9.46
C ARG A 273 -0.31 -22.58 9.42
N THR A 274 -1.01 -21.46 9.26
CA THR A 274 -2.47 -21.42 9.23
C THR A 274 -2.94 -20.49 8.13
N VAL A 275 -3.88 -20.95 7.30
CA VAL A 275 -4.54 -20.10 6.31
C VAL A 275 -5.79 -19.47 6.93
N GLN A 276 -5.92 -18.15 6.84
CA GLN A 276 -7.05 -17.38 7.36
C GLN A 276 -7.49 -16.35 6.31
N GLY A 277 -8.56 -16.67 5.57
CA GLY A 277 -8.99 -15.85 4.43
C GLY A 277 -7.87 -15.71 3.41
N MET A 278 -7.53 -14.47 3.04
CA MET A 278 -6.45 -14.16 2.08
C MET A 278 -5.02 -14.23 2.67
N TYR A 279 -4.88 -14.57 3.95
CA TYR A 279 -3.59 -14.61 4.65
C TYR A 279 -3.13 -16.03 4.95
N THR A 280 -1.82 -16.27 4.80
CA THR A 280 -1.12 -17.36 5.47
C THR A 280 -0.32 -16.79 6.64
N ASN A 281 -0.63 -17.27 7.84
CA ASN A 281 0.07 -16.91 9.06
C ASN A 281 1.12 -17.98 9.35
N ILE A 282 2.38 -17.57 9.54
CA ILE A 282 3.47 -18.44 9.96
C ILE A 282 3.99 -17.95 11.31
N THR A 283 3.85 -18.78 12.34
CA THR A 283 4.22 -18.44 13.71
C THR A 283 5.23 -19.42 14.26
N ALA A 284 6.30 -18.94 14.89
CA ALA A 284 7.32 -19.79 15.51
C ALA A 284 7.76 -19.25 16.87
N LYS A 285 8.11 -20.15 17.80
CA LYS A 285 8.70 -19.80 19.09
C LYS A 285 10.15 -19.32 18.92
N LEU A 286 10.50 -18.25 19.62
CA LEU A 286 11.85 -17.68 19.63
C LEU A 286 12.53 -17.84 20.99
N THR A 287 13.84 -18.01 20.97
CA THR A 287 14.69 -17.91 22.16
C THR A 287 14.98 -16.45 22.49
N THR A 288 15.37 -16.18 23.74
CA THR A 288 15.79 -14.84 24.16
C THR A 288 16.97 -14.30 23.34
N ALA A 289 17.89 -15.17 22.90
CA ALA A 289 19.02 -14.77 22.07
C ALA A 289 18.58 -14.31 20.66
N GLU A 290 17.60 -15.00 20.07
CA GLU A 290 17.03 -14.65 18.76
C GLU A 290 16.28 -13.32 18.81
N VAL A 291 15.48 -13.12 19.85
CA VAL A 291 14.75 -11.87 20.14
C VAL A 291 15.74 -10.71 20.30
N ALA A 292 16.81 -10.91 21.06
CA ALA A 292 17.84 -9.91 21.26
C ALA A 292 18.61 -9.60 19.96
N SER A 293 18.76 -10.57 19.06
CA SER A 293 19.35 -10.36 17.73
C SER A 293 18.44 -9.49 16.85
N ILE A 294 17.13 -9.76 16.82
CA ILE A 294 16.15 -8.94 16.10
C ILE A 294 16.15 -7.50 16.63
N ALA A 295 16.12 -7.31 17.94
CA ALA A 295 16.01 -5.97 18.53
C ALA A 295 17.24 -5.07 18.26
N ARG A 296 18.38 -5.66 17.87
CA ARG A 296 19.60 -4.92 17.49
C ARG A 296 19.81 -4.82 15.98
N SER A 297 18.92 -5.40 15.17
CA SER A 297 19.11 -5.47 13.73
C SER A 297 18.66 -4.21 13.00
N LYS A 298 19.03 -4.11 11.72
CA LYS A 298 18.48 -3.10 10.79
C LYS A 298 17.11 -3.50 10.26
N GLY A 299 16.78 -4.78 10.29
CA GLY A 299 15.57 -5.33 9.71
C GLY A 299 15.38 -6.80 10.06
N PHE A 300 14.15 -7.30 9.95
CA PHE A 300 13.91 -8.75 9.96
C PHE A 300 12.66 -9.14 9.17
N GLY A 301 12.62 -10.38 8.71
CA GLY A 301 11.54 -10.93 7.89
C GLY A 301 11.48 -12.45 8.02
N LEU A 302 10.58 -13.07 7.26
CA LEU A 302 10.39 -14.51 7.25
C LEU A 302 10.27 -15.00 5.80
N ARG A 303 11.17 -15.88 5.39
CA ARG A 303 11.21 -16.49 4.06
C ARG A 303 10.69 -17.91 4.09
N VAL A 304 10.03 -18.31 3.02
CA VAL A 304 9.58 -19.67 2.76
C VAL A 304 10.14 -20.09 1.41
N ARG A 305 10.91 -21.19 1.37
CA ARG A 305 11.63 -21.62 0.16
C ARG A 305 11.40 -23.11 -0.13
N GLY A 306 11.33 -23.43 -1.43
CA GLY A 306 11.18 -24.81 -1.92
C GLY A 306 12.42 -25.67 -1.67
N GLY A 307 13.57 -25.04 -1.43
CA GLY A 307 14.84 -25.70 -1.12
C GLY A 307 15.97 -24.67 -0.94
N PRO A 308 17.15 -25.10 -0.47
CA PRO A 308 18.26 -24.20 -0.14
C PRO A 308 18.85 -23.48 -1.35
N ASP A 309 18.77 -24.08 -2.54
CA ASP A 309 19.26 -23.52 -3.79
C ASP A 309 18.20 -22.69 -4.54
N ALA A 310 16.99 -22.54 -3.98
CA ALA A 310 15.95 -21.73 -4.59
C ALA A 310 16.35 -20.25 -4.63
N GLY A 311 16.45 -19.68 -5.84
CA GLY A 311 16.81 -18.27 -6.06
C GLY A 311 15.69 -17.27 -5.75
N VAL A 312 14.49 -17.74 -5.39
CA VAL A 312 13.33 -16.93 -5.01
C VAL A 312 12.71 -17.47 -3.72
N PHE A 313 12.02 -16.60 -2.97
CA PHE A 313 11.31 -16.97 -1.76
C PHE A 313 9.88 -16.41 -1.76
N LEU A 314 9.00 -17.07 -1.01
CA LEU A 314 7.70 -16.53 -0.60
C LEU A 314 7.79 -16.03 0.84
N GLY A 315 6.87 -15.17 1.25
CA GLY A 315 6.84 -14.61 2.60
C GLY A 315 7.18 -13.13 2.62
N ILE A 316 7.88 -12.69 3.67
CA ILE A 316 8.15 -11.27 3.95
C ILE A 316 9.66 -11.06 3.98
N GLY A 317 10.20 -10.35 2.98
CA GLY A 317 11.59 -9.88 3.04
C GLY A 317 11.81 -8.93 4.22
N PRO A 318 13.05 -8.76 4.71
CA PRO A 318 13.32 -7.95 5.90
C PRO A 318 12.63 -6.59 5.88
N MET A 319 11.82 -6.34 6.90
CA MET A 319 11.22 -5.03 7.17
C MET A 319 12.21 -4.19 7.95
N SER A 320 12.55 -3.00 7.46
CA SER A 320 13.50 -2.10 8.13
C SER A 320 12.98 -1.67 9.51
N LEU A 321 13.88 -1.59 10.48
CA LEU A 321 13.66 -1.10 11.85
C LEU A 321 13.98 0.39 11.99
N ASP A 322 14.36 1.06 10.89
CA ASP A 322 14.72 2.48 10.89
C ASP A 322 13.57 3.33 11.45
N GLY A 323 13.89 4.21 12.40
CA GLY A 323 12.90 5.01 13.15
C GLY A 323 12.10 4.25 14.22
N ALA A 324 12.16 2.91 14.24
CA ALA A 324 11.37 2.06 15.15
C ALA A 324 12.19 1.24 16.15
N ALA A 325 13.53 1.27 16.09
CA ALA A 325 14.41 0.51 16.99
C ALA A 325 14.09 0.70 18.49
N HIS A 326 13.65 1.89 18.89
CA HIS A 326 13.24 2.19 20.26
C HIS A 326 12.03 1.35 20.73
N LEU A 327 11.11 0.98 19.83
CA LEU A 327 9.94 0.14 20.14
C LEU A 327 10.39 -1.29 20.46
N PHE A 328 11.30 -1.85 19.65
CA PHE A 328 11.86 -3.18 19.87
C PHE A 328 12.65 -3.26 21.16
N LYS A 329 13.52 -2.27 21.41
CA LYS A 329 14.26 -2.17 22.66
C LYS A 329 13.32 -2.12 23.86
N SER A 330 12.31 -1.24 23.81
CA SER A 330 11.32 -1.12 24.89
C SER A 330 10.55 -2.43 25.09
N PHE A 331 10.16 -3.11 24.02
CA PHE A 331 9.48 -4.40 24.08
C PHE A 331 10.34 -5.46 24.78
N VAL A 332 11.60 -5.62 24.37
CA VAL A 332 12.50 -6.63 24.93
C VAL A 332 12.87 -6.30 26.38
N ASP A 333 13.26 -5.06 26.68
CA ASP A 333 13.72 -4.66 28.02
C ASP A 333 12.64 -4.82 29.10
N ASN A 334 11.35 -4.74 28.74
CA ASN A 334 10.24 -4.90 29.70
C ASN A 334 9.75 -6.35 29.89
N LEU A 335 10.24 -7.29 29.09
CA LEU A 335 9.81 -8.69 29.10
C LEU A 335 10.92 -9.70 29.41
N SER A 336 12.17 -9.22 29.41
CA SER A 336 13.38 -10.02 29.67
C SER A 336 13.62 -10.25 31.16
#